data_AF-A0A605HKA4-F1
#
_entry.id   AF-A0A605HKA4-F1
#
_cell.length_a   1.000
_cell.length_b   1.000
_cell.length_c   1.000
_cell.angle_alpha   90.00
_cell.angle_beta   90.00
_cell.angle_gamma   90.00
#
_symmetry.space_group_name_H-M   'P 1'
#
loop_
_entity.id
_entity.type
_entity.pdbx_description
1 polymer ?
#
loop_
_entity_poly.entity_id
_entity_poly.type
_entity_poly.pdbx_seq_one_letter_code
_entity_poly.pdbx_strand_id
1 'polypeptide(L)'
;SGHIALLITEIISLCAPIQLSEIESALNSLGFNISTKIINRSIYLLQKVGFIDVLSYSSNKYYFPLKERKWVKFGKTKDNKLIDNQQLKMKVRQSFVTLTDPLSKRRITALRQIIAKKEMAEEIN
;
A
#
# COMPACT_ATOMS: atom_id res chain seq x y z
N SER A 1 14.37 5.83 12.84
CA SER A 1 12.93 5.52 12.78
C SER A 1 12.65 4.43 11.72
N GLY A 2 13.22 3.23 11.89
CA GLY A 2 13.01 2.11 10.94
C GLY A 2 11.64 1.44 11.11
N HIS A 3 11.10 1.43 12.33
CA HIS A 3 9.78 0.89 12.65
C HIS A 3 8.65 1.59 11.87
N ILE A 4 8.72 2.92 11.68
CA ILE A 4 7.73 3.64 10.87
C ILE A 4 7.81 3.22 9.40
N ALA A 5 9.02 3.05 8.84
CA ALA A 5 9.16 2.60 7.47
C ALA A 5 8.61 1.16 7.29
N LEU A 6 8.84 0.27 8.25
CA LEU A 6 8.25 -1.07 8.24
C LEU A 6 6.72 -1.03 8.34
N LEU A 7 6.17 -0.15 9.18
CA LEU A 7 4.73 0.06 9.27
C LEU A 7 4.14 0.59 7.96
N ILE A 8 4.77 1.60 7.33
CA ILE A 8 4.38 2.11 6.02
C ILE A 8 4.41 0.99 4.97
N THR A 9 5.43 0.13 5.00
CA THR A 9 5.53 -1.02 4.09
C THR A 9 4.37 -1.99 4.27
N GLU A 10 3.97 -2.28 5.51
CA GLU A 10 2.82 -3.14 5.79
C GLU A 10 1.50 -2.49 5.33
N ILE A 11 1.31 -1.18 5.56
CA ILE A 11 0.14 -0.42 5.06
C ILE A 11 0.06 -0.51 3.53
N ILE A 12 1.18 -0.27 2.83
CA ILE A 12 1.25 -0.40 1.37
C ILE A 12 0.91 -1.83 0.96
N SER A 13 1.41 -2.84 1.66
CA SER A 13 1.16 -4.25 1.34
C SER A 13 -0.31 -4.65 1.50
N LEU A 14 -1.00 -4.10 2.51
CA LEU A 14 -2.41 -4.37 2.78
C LEU A 14 -3.35 -3.62 1.83
N CYS A 15 -2.96 -2.43 1.39
CA CYS A 15 -3.86 -1.52 0.69
C CYS A 15 -3.48 -1.28 -0.78
N ALA A 16 -2.47 -1.98 -1.31
CA ALA A 16 -2.00 -1.78 -2.68
C ALA A 16 -3.12 -2.03 -3.72
N PRO A 17 -3.21 -1.18 -4.76
CA PRO A 17 -2.40 0.02 -5.01
C PRO A 17 -2.91 1.21 -4.19
N ILE A 18 -2.02 1.87 -3.44
CA ILE A 18 -2.37 2.96 -2.51
C ILE A 18 -1.70 4.29 -2.89
N GLN A 19 -2.37 5.42 -2.63
CA GLN A 19 -1.86 6.77 -2.85
C GLN A 19 -1.25 7.37 -1.57
N LEU A 20 -0.46 8.44 -1.70
CA LEU A 20 0.19 9.09 -0.54
C LEU A 20 -0.81 9.56 0.52
N SER A 21 -1.90 10.22 0.11
CA SER A 21 -2.95 10.71 1.01
C SER A 21 -3.63 9.59 1.80
N GLU A 22 -3.72 8.39 1.23
CA GLU A 22 -4.29 7.22 1.88
C GLU A 22 -3.30 6.60 2.89
N ILE A 23 -2.00 6.64 2.60
CA ILE A 23 -0.95 6.26 3.56
C ILE A 23 -1.00 7.21 4.78
N GLU A 24 -1.11 8.52 4.53
CA GLU A 24 -1.27 9.54 5.57
C GLU A 24 -2.54 9.28 6.41
N SER A 25 -3.67 9.01 5.75
CA SER A 25 -4.94 8.72 6.42
C SER A 25 -4.88 7.45 7.27
N ALA A 26 -4.20 6.40 6.79
CA ALA A 26 -4.01 5.16 7.54
C ALA A 26 -3.13 5.38 8.78
N LEU A 27 -2.02 6.11 8.64
CA LEU A 27 -1.15 6.45 9.78
C LEU A 27 -1.90 7.28 10.83
N ASN A 28 -2.65 8.30 10.41
CA ASN A 28 -3.46 9.12 11.30
C ASN A 28 -4.51 8.29 12.04
N SER A 29 -5.17 7.36 11.35
CA SER A 29 -6.16 6.45 11.94
C SER A 29 -5.56 5.49 12.97
N LEU A 30 -4.26 5.19 12.85
CA LEU A 30 -3.48 4.41 13.81
C LEU A 30 -2.89 5.28 14.94
N GLY A 31 -3.16 6.58 14.97
CA GLY A 31 -2.66 7.52 15.97
C GLY A 31 -1.25 8.07 15.70
N PHE A 32 -0.71 7.86 14.50
CA PHE A 32 0.61 8.36 14.10
C PHE A 32 0.45 9.65 13.28
N ASN A 33 0.59 10.80 13.94
CA ASN A 33 0.62 12.09 13.27
C ASN A 33 2.04 12.41 12.77
N ILE A 34 2.36 11.96 11.57
CA ILE A 34 3.69 12.07 10.97
C ILE A 34 3.63 13.03 9.78
N SER A 35 4.57 13.97 9.72
CA SER A 35 4.63 14.90 8.57
C SER A 35 4.84 14.18 7.24
N THR A 36 4.20 14.69 6.19
CA THR A 36 4.36 14.24 4.79
C THR A 36 5.83 14.15 4.37
N LYS A 37 6.70 15.04 4.87
CA LYS A 37 8.15 15.02 4.61
C LYS A 37 8.81 13.72 5.11
N ILE A 38 8.44 13.26 6.30
CA ILE A 38 8.97 12.01 6.88
C ILE A 38 8.41 10.79 6.14
N ILE A 39 7.13 10.83 5.78
CA ILE A 39 6.48 9.76 5.01
C ILE A 39 7.16 9.62 3.64
N ASN A 40 7.34 10.71 2.91
CA ASN A 40 8.03 10.71 1.61
C ASN A 40 9.48 10.21 1.71
N ARG A 41 10.23 10.63 2.75
CA ARG A 41 11.58 10.13 2.99
C ARG A 41 11.58 8.62 3.24
N SER A 42 10.59 8.11 3.97
CA SER A 42 10.45 6.67 4.25
C SER A 42 10.12 5.91 2.98
N ILE A 43 9.15 6.38 2.19
CA ILE A 43 8.80 5.80 0.88
C ILE A 43 10.00 5.75 -0.05
N TYR A 44 10.76 6.86 -0.14
CA TYR A 44 11.98 6.91 -0.95
C TYR A 44 12.99 5.84 -0.52
N LEU A 45 13.24 5.71 0.78
CA LEU A 45 14.16 4.69 1.30
C LEU A 45 13.68 3.28 1.00
N LEU A 46 12.39 3.00 1.22
CA LEU A 46 11.76 1.70 0.97
C LEU A 46 11.84 1.30 -0.51
N GLN A 47 11.70 2.28 -1.42
CA GLN A 47 11.87 2.06 -2.84
C GLN A 47 13.33 1.73 -3.18
N LYS A 48 14.29 2.46 -2.60
CA LYS A 48 15.72 2.22 -2.85
C LYS A 48 16.21 0.86 -2.35
N VAL A 49 15.66 0.35 -1.25
CA VAL A 49 15.99 -0.99 -0.74
C VAL A 49 15.16 -2.11 -1.36
N GLY A 50 14.27 -1.79 -2.31
CA GLY A 50 13.50 -2.78 -3.07
C GLY A 50 12.37 -3.45 -2.29
N PHE A 51 11.78 -2.78 -1.30
CA PHE A 51 10.61 -3.31 -0.59
C PHE A 51 9.29 -2.94 -1.28
N ILE A 52 9.26 -1.75 -1.89
CA ILE A 52 8.11 -1.22 -2.61
C ILE A 52 8.56 -0.66 -3.96
N ASP A 53 7.59 -0.43 -4.84
CA ASP A 53 7.78 0.35 -6.05
C ASP A 53 6.55 1.24 -6.29
N VAL A 54 6.66 2.13 -7.27
CA VAL A 54 5.64 3.12 -7.62
C VAL A 54 5.26 3.01 -9.10
N LEU A 55 3.97 3.03 -9.36
CA LEU A 55 3.41 3.18 -10.70
C LEU A 55 2.80 4.57 -10.82
N SER A 56 3.27 5.35 -11.79
CA SER A 56 2.64 6.60 -12.18
C SER A 56 1.60 6.30 -13.27
N TYR A 57 0.35 6.65 -13.05
CA TYR A 57 -0.72 6.52 -14.03
C TYR A 57 -1.53 7.82 -14.08
N SER A 58 -1.53 8.48 -15.24
CA SER A 58 -2.02 9.86 -15.39
C SER A 58 -1.30 10.78 -14.39
N SER A 59 -2.02 11.55 -13.57
CA SER A 59 -1.46 12.41 -12.52
C SER A 59 -1.27 11.70 -11.17
N ASN A 60 -1.65 10.43 -11.05
CA ASN A 60 -1.65 9.69 -9.78
C ASN A 60 -0.42 8.80 -9.64
N LYS A 61 0.11 8.73 -8.41
CA LYS A 61 1.13 7.74 -8.01
C LYS A 61 0.47 6.68 -7.14
N TYR A 62 0.73 5.41 -7.49
CA TYR A 62 0.26 4.25 -6.75
C TYR A 62 1.46 3.45 -6.25
N TYR A 63 1.54 3.29 -4.94
CA TYR A 63 2.58 2.50 -4.27
C TYR A 63 2.10 1.06 -4.10
N PHE A 64 3.02 0.12 -4.27
CA PHE A 64 2.75 -1.30 -4.14
C PHE A 64 3.98 -2.07 -3.64
N PRO A 65 3.81 -3.21 -2.94
CA PRO A 65 4.94 -4.00 -2.48
C PRO A 65 5.58 -4.75 -3.65
N LEU A 66 6.91 -4.87 -3.67
CA LEU A 66 7.60 -5.72 -4.65
C LEU A 66 7.48 -7.19 -4.30
N LYS A 67 7.46 -7.54 -3.01
CA LYS A 67 7.30 -8.92 -2.51
C LYS A 67 6.23 -8.97 -1.43
N GLU A 68 5.44 -10.04 -1.43
CA GLU A 68 4.47 -10.31 -0.37
C GLU A 68 5.21 -10.79 0.89
N ARG A 69 5.44 -9.87 1.83
CA ARG A 69 6.05 -10.16 3.14
C ARG A 69 5.26 -9.45 4.24
N LYS A 70 5.15 -10.10 5.39
CA LYS A 70 4.58 -9.50 6.61
C LYS A 70 5.71 -8.84 7.38
N TRP A 71 5.68 -7.51 7.46
CA TRP A 71 6.66 -6.70 8.18
C TRP A 71 6.17 -6.35 9.59
N VAL A 72 4.85 -6.22 9.75
CA VAL A 72 4.20 -5.90 11.02
C VAL A 72 3.02 -6.83 11.25
N LYS A 73 2.88 -7.33 12.49
CA LYS A 73 1.69 -8.08 12.91
C LYS A 73 0.72 -7.11 13.58
N PHE A 74 -0.43 -6.88 12.96
CA PHE A 74 -1.52 -6.18 13.61
C PHE A 74 -2.14 -7.08 14.67
N GLY A 75 -2.40 -6.51 15.85
CA GLY A 75 -3.04 -7.22 16.95
C GLY A 75 -4.56 -7.20 16.81
N LYS A 76 -5.23 -6.60 17.79
CA LYS A 76 -6.68 -6.47 17.81
C LYS A 76 -7.12 -5.04 17.55
N THR A 77 -8.33 -4.87 17.02
CA THR A 77 -8.99 -3.57 16.93
C THR A 77 -9.42 -3.09 18.32
N LYS A 78 -9.89 -1.83 18.41
CA LYS A 78 -10.47 -1.27 19.64
C LYS A 78 -11.67 -2.09 20.15
N ASP A 79 -12.38 -2.76 19.25
CA ASP A 79 -13.52 -3.64 19.56
C ASP A 79 -13.08 -5.09 19.89
N ASN A 80 -11.79 -5.30 20.22
CA ASN A 80 -11.20 -6.60 20.55
C ASN A 80 -11.28 -7.66 19.43
N LYS A 81 -11.53 -7.24 18.17
CA LYS A 81 -11.55 -8.15 17.01
C LYS A 81 -10.13 -8.36 16.50
N LEU A 82 -9.76 -9.61 16.21
CA LEU A 82 -8.47 -9.93 15.63
C LEU A 82 -8.40 -9.42 14.19
N ILE A 83 -7.29 -8.78 13.82
CA ILE A 83 -7.09 -8.26 12.46
C ILE A 83 -6.63 -9.41 11.56
N ASP A 84 -7.47 -9.75 10.58
CA ASP A 84 -7.13 -10.67 9.51
C ASP A 84 -6.65 -9.87 8.28
N ASN A 85 -5.35 -9.94 8.00
CA ASN A 85 -4.73 -9.25 6.86
C ASN A 85 -5.31 -9.66 5.51
N GLN A 86 -5.72 -10.92 5.33
CA GLN A 86 -6.28 -11.40 4.07
C GLN A 86 -7.68 -10.83 3.86
N GLN A 87 -8.51 -10.87 4.90
CA GLN A 87 -9.83 -10.24 4.84
C GLN A 87 -9.74 -8.74 4.61
N LEU A 88 -8.76 -8.07 5.24
CA LEU A 88 -8.53 -6.64 5.05
C LEU A 88 -8.13 -6.33 3.59
N LYS A 89 -7.14 -7.07 3.04
CA LYS A 89 -6.75 -6.95 1.62
C LYS A 89 -7.94 -7.16 0.69
N MET A 90 -8.77 -8.18 0.94
CA MET A 90 -9.96 -8.46 0.14
C MET A 90 -10.97 -7.31 0.19
N LYS A 91 -11.27 -6.78 1.38
CA LYS A 91 -12.18 -5.64 1.54
C LYS A 91 -11.69 -4.40 0.79
N VAL A 92 -10.39 -4.12 0.86
CA VAL A 92 -9.79 -3.01 0.10
C VAL A 92 -9.89 -3.24 -1.40
N ARG A 93 -9.59 -4.45 -1.89
CA ARG A 93 -9.74 -4.76 -3.32
C ARG A 93 -11.20 -4.66 -3.80
N GLN A 94 -12.14 -5.11 -2.98
CA GLN A 94 -13.57 -5.02 -3.30
C GLN A 94 -14.04 -3.57 -3.41
N SER A 95 -13.56 -2.66 -2.56
CA SER A 95 -13.96 -1.25 -2.64
C SER A 95 -13.61 -0.60 -3.98
N PHE A 96 -12.54 -1.07 -4.65
CA PHE A 96 -12.15 -0.57 -5.97
C PHE A 96 -13.11 -1.00 -7.09
N VAL A 97 -13.79 -2.14 -6.91
CA VAL A 97 -14.68 -2.71 -7.94
C VAL A 97 -16.12 -2.26 -7.74
N THR A 98 -16.55 -2.14 -6.48
CA THR A 98 -17.92 -1.73 -6.14
C THR A 98 -18.19 -0.26 -6.49
N LEU A 99 -17.15 0.59 -6.44
CA LEU A 99 -17.27 2.00 -6.80
C LEU A 99 -17.05 2.19 -8.30
N THR A 100 -18.02 2.79 -8.98
CA THR A 100 -17.99 3.02 -10.44
C THR A 100 -17.36 4.35 -10.83
N ASP A 101 -16.79 5.07 -9.87
CA ASP A 101 -16.20 6.38 -10.08
C ASP A 101 -14.90 6.32 -10.90
N PRO A 102 -14.51 7.43 -11.57
CA PRO A 102 -13.32 7.45 -12.41
C PRO A 102 -12.01 7.10 -11.67
N LEU A 103 -11.87 7.41 -10.38
CA LEU A 103 -10.64 7.14 -9.63
C LEU A 103 -10.50 5.63 -9.37
N SER A 104 -11.61 4.96 -9.04
CA SER A 104 -11.66 3.50 -8.88
C SER A 104 -11.30 2.78 -10.18
N LYS A 105 -11.82 3.23 -11.33
CA LYS A 105 -11.43 2.69 -12.64
C LYS A 105 -9.94 2.85 -12.93
N ARG A 106 -9.37 4.04 -12.66
CA ARG A 106 -7.93 4.29 -12.83
C ARG A 106 -7.10 3.37 -11.94
N ARG A 107 -7.55 3.12 -10.70
CA ARG A 107 -6.87 2.22 -9.77
C ARG A 107 -6.90 0.76 -10.21
N ILE A 108 -8.01 0.28 -10.79
CA ILE A 108 -8.08 -1.06 -11.39
C ILE A 108 -7.06 -1.19 -12.54
N THR A 109 -6.98 -0.18 -13.41
CA THR A 109 -5.98 -0.17 -14.49
C THR A 109 -4.56 -0.18 -13.94
N ALA A 110 -4.29 0.64 -12.92
CA ALA A 110 -2.99 0.65 -12.25
C ALA A 110 -2.65 -0.72 -11.65
N LEU A 111 -3.61 -1.39 -11.01
CA LEU A 111 -3.43 -2.74 -10.47
C LEU A 111 -3.06 -3.75 -11.58
N ARG A 112 -3.73 -3.70 -12.74
CA ARG A 112 -3.42 -4.57 -13.88
C ARG A 112 -1.99 -4.35 -14.38
N GLN A 113 -1.57 -3.09 -14.52
CA GLN A 113 -0.21 -2.76 -14.94
C GLN A 113 0.84 -3.20 -13.91
N ILE A 114 0.53 -3.10 -12.61
CA ILE A 114 1.41 -3.58 -11.54
C ILE A 114 1.59 -5.10 -11.60
N ILE A 115 0.50 -5.85 -11.83
CA ILE A 115 0.56 -7.31 -11.95
C ILE A 115 1.44 -7.70 -13.14
N ALA A 116 1.19 -7.13 -14.32
CA ALA A 116 2.00 -7.38 -15.50
C ALA A 116 3.49 -7.03 -15.28
N LYS A 117 3.76 -5.90 -14.61
CA LYS A 117 5.14 -5.48 -14.28
C LYS A 117 5.85 -6.49 -13.37
N LYS A 118 5.13 -7.10 -12.41
CA LYS A 118 5.69 -8.11 -11.50
C LYS A 118 5.99 -9.40 -12.24
N GLU A 119 5.08 -9.87 -13.07
CA GLU A 119 5.25 -11.09 -13.88
C GLU A 119 6.49 -10.97 -14.78
N MET A 120 6.65 -9.85 -15.50
CA MET A 120 7.84 -9.60 -16.33
C MET A 120 9.16 -9.55 -15.52
N ALA A 121 9.12 -9.11 -14.26
CA ALA A 121 10.31 -9.06 -13.41
C ALA A 121 10.69 -10.43 -12.84
N GLU A 122 9.73 -11.36 -12.74
CA GLU A 122 9.96 -12.74 -12.32
C GLU A 122 10.53 -13.58 -13.46
N GLU A 123 10.18 -13.31 -14.72
CA GLU A 123 10.71 -14.02 -15.91
C GLU A 123 12.20 -13.74 -16.22
N ILE A 124 12.76 -12.65 -15.67
CA ILE A 124 14.15 -12.22 -15.93
C ILE A 124 15.12 -12.75 -14.85
N ASN A 125 14.63 -13.33 -13.75
CA ASN A 125 15.43 -13.87 -12.64
C ASN A 125 15.45 -15.40 -12.64
#